data_AF-A0A969VX28-F1
#
_entry.id   AF-A0A969VX28-F1
#
_cell.length_a   1.000
_cell.length_b   1.000
_cell.length_c   1.000
_cell.angle_alpha   90.00
_cell.angle_beta   90.00
_cell.angle_gamma   90.00
#
_symmetry.space_group_name_H-M   'P 1'
#
loop_
_entity.id
_entity.type
_entity.pdbx_description
1 polymer ?
#
loop_
_entity_poly.entity_id
_entity_poly.type
_entity_poly.pdbx_seq_one_letter_code
_entity_poly.pdbx_strand_id
1 'polypeptide(L)'
;MKGAGTNFGIVVSITFKAYAAPTYLTRKWVVSLSDKVEARLRLSDFDELVAKKLPRNCSADAYLYWDEDQLHLGVTMFQSSTAKLTFPAHTPAPVGAFGAFGGPEDDFKAVDAVGLFETEMYVSGMHGGHGGGKTSSFKRCLFLKRVGAMNVADCLVAAVETRPSPLCYLHLLQGGGAVGDVAADATAFGCRDWDCACVITGVWSRDQDGTEAARSAVRWVYHVAKDLLSLSSGAYGADLGPDPRDAALAAKAFGPNRPRLARLKQSLDPRNVLAYACPLPKAPMEAKLIILVTGESCAGKDYCADAWVSMFITCIHKTLTARAVSISDVTKREYAAATGTDLSRLLRNRAYKEQHRPAVTKFFQEQMRQRPRLPEEHFLNLVYGAVDVDVLLITGMRDEAPVAAFSHLVPDSRLLEVRVQASEQTRRARRGCHSSDDNDSNKCRSNLTAVDYRTSLIFDNDTTGEEAAKRFAEHYLLPFFHEDLQRLANMVWPVADFPRPGIEFRHVLDIAQQPGGLALCTSLLQTHFTGDWDKVDAVACCEAGGLVYASALALRVGVPLVLIREAGKLRLWFSATDFHDPSGKHTLHESTR
;
A
#
# COMPACT_ATOMS: atom_id res chain seq x y z
N MET A 1 2.41 11.93 6.11
CA MET A 1 3.39 12.95 6.53
C MET A 1 4.59 12.38 7.28
N LYS A 2 4.44 11.60 8.36
CA LYS A 2 5.56 11.02 9.13
C LYS A 2 6.45 10.08 8.30
N GLY A 3 7.50 10.59 7.68
CA GLY A 3 8.46 9.84 6.85
C GLY A 3 8.26 9.90 5.33
N ALA A 4 7.26 10.63 4.82
CA ALA A 4 6.98 10.73 3.37
C ALA A 4 7.52 12.01 2.71
N GLY A 5 8.22 12.85 3.47
CA GLY A 5 8.62 14.18 3.05
C GLY A 5 7.41 15.05 2.65
N THR A 6 7.60 15.86 1.63
CA THR A 6 6.61 16.80 1.09
C THR A 6 5.66 16.17 0.07
N ASN A 7 5.62 14.83 -0.05
CA ASN A 7 4.81 14.15 -1.07
C ASN A 7 3.32 14.51 -1.07
N PHE A 8 2.74 14.88 0.08
CA PHE A 8 1.28 15.03 0.23
C PHE A 8 0.85 16.43 0.67
N GLY A 9 1.78 17.36 0.87
CA GLY A 9 1.44 18.70 1.30
C GLY A 9 2.62 19.47 1.90
N ILE A 10 2.37 20.75 2.14
CA ILE A 10 3.30 21.66 2.83
C ILE A 10 2.94 21.65 4.31
N VAL A 11 3.91 21.25 5.15
CA VAL A 11 3.74 21.23 6.60
C VAL A 11 4.01 22.64 7.14
N VAL A 12 2.99 23.28 7.70
CA VAL A 12 3.10 24.65 8.27
C VAL A 12 3.43 24.66 9.76
N SER A 13 3.15 23.57 10.48
CA SER A 13 3.48 23.44 11.90
C SER A 13 3.68 21.97 12.27
N ILE A 14 4.55 21.73 13.26
CA ILE A 14 4.82 20.40 13.82
C ILE A 14 4.84 20.52 15.34
N THR A 15 4.15 19.61 16.02
CA THR A 15 4.22 19.49 17.48
C THR A 15 5.03 18.25 17.84
N PHE A 16 6.12 18.45 18.58
CA PHE A 16 6.98 17.38 19.05
C PHE A 16 6.66 17.02 20.51
N LYS A 17 6.77 15.73 20.83
CA LYS A 17 6.79 15.28 22.22
C LYS A 17 8.19 15.52 22.78
N ALA A 18 8.28 16.32 23.84
CA ALA A 18 9.54 16.62 24.51
C ALA A 18 9.93 15.53 25.53
N TYR A 19 11.23 15.38 25.74
CA TYR A 19 11.84 14.51 26.76
C TYR A 19 12.86 15.31 27.57
N ALA A 20 13.21 14.83 28.76
CA ALA A 20 14.28 15.44 29.54
C ALA A 20 15.61 15.38 28.77
N ALA A 21 16.33 16.50 28.72
CA ALA A 21 17.59 16.60 28.00
C ALA A 21 18.65 15.70 28.66
N PRO A 22 19.22 14.73 27.94
CA PRO A 22 20.28 13.88 28.47
C PRO A 22 21.66 14.57 28.36
N THR A 23 22.60 14.08 29.15
CA THR A 23 24.04 14.30 28.97
C THR A 23 24.63 13.11 28.22
N TYR A 24 25.65 13.37 27.41
CA TYR A 24 26.31 12.40 26.56
C TYR A 24 27.77 12.23 26.96
N LEU A 25 28.25 11.01 26.88
CA LEU A 25 29.66 10.69 26.93
C LEU A 25 30.10 10.18 25.57
N THR A 26 31.10 10.84 24.98
CA THR A 26 31.65 10.52 23.66
C THR A 26 33.03 9.92 23.79
N ARG A 27 33.30 8.87 23.02
CA ARG A 27 34.62 8.23 22.91
C ARG A 27 34.99 8.00 21.47
N LYS A 28 36.26 8.21 21.13
CA LYS A 28 36.75 8.09 19.76
C LYS A 28 37.94 7.15 19.68
N TRP A 29 38.00 6.41 18.58
CA TRP A 29 39.13 5.59 18.18
C TRP A 29 39.36 5.74 16.69
N VAL A 30 40.61 5.88 16.27
CA VAL A 30 40.99 5.80 14.86
C VAL A 30 42.01 4.67 14.69
N VAL A 31 41.74 3.79 13.73
CA VAL A 31 42.62 2.67 13.39
C VAL A 31 43.02 2.79 11.92
N SER A 32 44.32 2.85 11.65
CA SER A 32 44.86 2.70 10.29
C SER A 32 44.81 1.24 9.87
N LEU A 33 44.37 0.99 8.64
CA LEU A 33 44.15 -0.35 8.09
C LEU A 33 45.21 -0.61 7.01
N SER A 34 46.03 -1.63 7.23
CA SER A 34 47.17 -1.94 6.36
C SER A 34 46.76 -2.60 5.04
N ASP A 35 45.70 -3.41 5.05
CA ASP A 35 45.19 -4.11 3.86
C ASP A 35 43.67 -4.40 3.95
N LYS A 36 43.14 -5.01 2.87
CA LYS A 36 41.73 -5.41 2.77
C LYS A 36 41.31 -6.44 3.83
N VAL A 37 42.22 -7.33 4.24
CA VAL A 37 41.93 -8.39 5.20
C VAL A 37 41.75 -7.79 6.58
N GLU A 38 42.63 -6.87 6.97
CA GLU A 38 42.51 -6.12 8.21
C GLU A 38 41.24 -5.25 8.20
N ALA A 39 40.94 -4.57 7.09
CA ALA A 39 39.72 -3.77 6.98
C ALA A 39 38.44 -4.61 7.20
N ARG A 40 38.37 -5.80 6.61
CA ARG A 40 37.26 -6.75 6.83
C ARG A 40 37.17 -7.21 8.28
N LEU A 41 38.31 -7.55 8.88
CA LEU A 41 38.36 -8.01 10.27
C LEU A 41 37.85 -6.92 11.21
N ARG A 42 38.32 -5.68 11.07
CA ARG A 42 37.91 -4.56 11.92
C ARG A 42 36.44 -4.17 11.73
N LEU A 43 35.92 -4.25 10.51
CA LEU A 43 34.48 -4.09 10.24
C LEU A 43 33.64 -5.18 10.92
N SER A 44 34.12 -6.44 10.89
CA SER A 44 33.48 -7.55 11.61
C SER A 44 33.54 -7.39 13.12
N ASP A 45 34.67 -6.92 13.64
CA ASP A 45 34.82 -6.63 15.07
C ASP A 45 33.89 -5.49 15.51
N PHE A 46 33.78 -4.42 14.72
CA PHE A 46 32.80 -3.35 14.96
C PHE A 46 31.37 -3.90 15.03
N ASP A 47 30.99 -4.73 14.07
CA ASP A 47 29.63 -5.27 13.96
C ASP A 47 29.29 -6.22 15.13
N GLU A 48 30.12 -7.24 15.37
CA GLU A 48 29.84 -8.32 16.32
C GLU A 48 30.26 -8.03 17.77
N LEU A 49 31.32 -7.24 17.97
CA LEU A 49 31.83 -6.94 19.32
C LEU A 49 31.29 -5.63 19.87
N VAL A 50 30.90 -4.69 19.01
CA VAL A 50 30.43 -3.35 19.42
C VAL A 50 28.96 -3.16 19.07
N ALA A 51 28.63 -2.87 17.82
CA ALA A 51 27.30 -2.44 17.38
C ALA A 51 26.15 -3.34 17.89
N LYS A 52 26.33 -4.67 17.83
CA LYS A 52 25.32 -5.65 18.24
C LYS A 52 25.18 -5.83 19.76
N LYS A 53 26.20 -5.45 20.54
CA LYS A 53 26.27 -5.66 22.00
C LYS A 53 25.99 -4.39 22.80
N LEU A 54 25.86 -3.24 22.14
CA LEU A 54 25.63 -1.97 22.82
C LEU A 54 24.26 -1.97 23.53
N PRO A 55 24.20 -1.45 24.78
CA PRO A 55 22.94 -1.26 25.47
C PRO A 55 22.11 -0.15 24.81
N ARG A 56 20.80 -0.12 25.06
CA ARG A 56 19.85 0.83 24.43
C ARG A 56 20.18 2.32 24.62
N ASN A 57 20.93 2.67 25.66
CA ASN A 57 21.34 4.04 25.94
C ASN A 57 22.67 4.42 25.26
N CYS A 58 23.27 3.52 24.49
CA CYS A 58 24.48 3.76 23.72
C CYS A 58 24.23 3.62 22.22
N SER A 59 25.03 4.33 21.43
CA SER A 59 25.16 4.10 19.99
C SER A 59 26.63 4.19 19.56
N ALA A 60 26.97 3.66 18.39
CA ALA A 60 28.30 3.82 17.80
C ALA A 60 28.24 4.06 16.30
N ASP A 61 28.98 5.05 15.84
CA ASP A 61 29.14 5.38 14.44
C ASP A 61 30.52 4.97 13.98
N ALA A 62 30.61 4.38 12.79
CA ALA A 62 31.87 4.06 12.15
C ALA A 62 32.06 4.88 10.86
N TYR A 63 33.30 5.24 10.56
CA TYR A 63 33.66 6.03 9.39
C TYR A 63 34.79 5.32 8.65
N LEU A 64 34.59 5.05 7.37
CA LEU A 64 35.66 4.61 6.49
C LEU A 64 36.04 5.76 5.57
N TYR A 65 37.29 6.16 5.67
CA TYR A 65 37.85 7.26 4.91
C TYR A 65 39.32 6.98 4.65
N TRP A 66 39.93 7.83 3.84
CA TRP A 66 41.33 7.70 3.51
C TRP A 66 42.04 8.99 3.81
N ASP A 67 43.17 8.87 4.48
CA ASP A 67 44.02 9.98 4.89
C ASP A 67 45.47 9.50 4.92
N GLU A 68 46.44 10.40 4.77
CA GLU A 68 47.88 10.08 4.82
C GLU A 68 48.30 8.81 4.02
N ASP A 69 47.73 8.65 2.83
CA ASP A 69 47.93 7.49 1.94
C ASP A 69 47.53 6.11 2.51
N GLN A 70 46.68 6.07 3.54
CA GLN A 70 46.16 4.84 4.15
C GLN A 70 44.63 4.87 4.34
N LEU A 71 44.03 3.67 4.42
CA LEU A 71 42.63 3.49 4.78
C LEU A 71 42.49 3.57 6.30
N HIS A 72 41.50 4.31 6.80
CA HIS A 72 41.22 4.43 8.23
C HIS A 72 39.79 3.98 8.56
N LEU A 73 39.65 3.36 9.74
CA LEU A 73 38.39 3.13 10.40
C LEU A 73 38.33 3.99 11.67
N GLY A 74 37.54 5.06 11.61
CA GLY A 74 37.18 5.85 12.79
C GLY A 74 35.93 5.28 13.44
N VAL A 75 35.88 5.19 14.76
CA VAL A 75 34.70 4.80 15.52
C VAL A 75 34.43 5.83 16.60
N THR A 76 33.21 6.34 16.66
CA THR A 76 32.74 7.21 17.75
C THR A 76 31.60 6.53 18.48
N MET A 77 31.75 6.32 19.79
CA MET A 77 30.69 5.78 20.66
C MET A 77 30.07 6.91 21.49
N PHE A 78 28.75 6.86 21.60
CA PHE A 78 27.94 7.78 22.38
C PHE A 78 27.22 7.00 23.49
N GLN A 79 27.27 7.49 24.72
CA GLN A 79 26.48 6.97 25.83
C GLN A 79 25.62 8.10 26.41
N SER A 80 24.31 7.89 26.48
CA SER A 80 23.36 8.85 27.01
C SER A 80 22.95 8.51 28.45
N SER A 81 22.75 9.57 29.27
CA SER A 81 22.20 9.48 30.62
C SER A 81 21.28 10.67 30.90
N THR A 82 20.13 10.41 31.51
CA THR A 82 19.22 11.44 32.03
C THR A 82 19.40 11.72 33.52
N ALA A 83 20.18 10.89 34.23
CA ALA A 83 20.55 11.13 35.61
C ALA A 83 21.66 12.19 35.68
N LYS A 84 21.53 13.18 36.58
CA LYS A 84 22.60 14.12 36.95
C LYS A 84 23.78 13.34 37.54
N LEU A 85 24.68 12.85 36.69
CA LEU A 85 25.94 12.26 37.09
C LEU A 85 27.05 13.07 36.43
N THR A 86 27.88 13.69 37.26
CA THR A 86 29.29 13.90 36.97
C THR A 86 29.86 12.55 36.56
N PHE A 87 30.09 12.32 35.27
CA PHE A 87 30.77 11.12 34.80
C PHE A 87 32.09 11.00 35.60
N PRO A 88 32.32 9.90 36.35
CA PRO A 88 33.60 9.69 37.01
C PRO A 88 34.70 9.70 35.95
N ALA A 89 35.86 10.26 36.28
CA ALA A 89 36.97 10.50 35.36
C ALA A 89 37.42 9.28 34.53
N HIS A 90 37.07 8.06 34.95
CA HIS A 90 37.15 6.86 34.12
C HIS A 90 35.98 5.91 34.43
N THR A 91 34.94 5.94 33.60
CA THR A 91 34.01 4.80 33.50
C THR A 91 34.63 3.83 32.50
N PRO A 92 34.74 2.51 32.77
CA PRO A 92 35.23 1.56 31.76
C PRO A 92 34.29 1.55 30.55
N ALA A 93 34.84 1.41 29.33
CA ALA A 93 34.01 1.20 28.15
C ALA A 93 33.12 -0.06 28.36
N PRO A 94 31.88 -0.09 27.85
CA PRO A 94 31.07 -1.30 27.84
C PRO A 94 31.88 -2.48 27.29
N VAL A 95 31.90 -3.58 28.03
CA VAL A 95 32.79 -4.74 27.85
C VAL A 95 32.87 -5.17 26.38
N GLY A 96 34.07 -5.10 25.76
CA GLY A 96 34.37 -5.60 24.42
C GLY A 96 35.01 -4.59 23.45
N ALA A 97 34.66 -3.30 23.55
CA ALA A 97 35.10 -2.29 22.58
C ALA A 97 36.62 -1.97 22.65
N PHE A 98 37.19 -1.97 23.86
CA PHE A 98 38.61 -1.64 24.08
C PHE A 98 39.56 -2.69 23.47
N GLY A 99 39.17 -3.97 23.49
CA GLY A 99 39.97 -5.06 22.89
C GLY A 99 39.78 -5.22 21.39
N ALA A 100 38.63 -4.80 20.86
CA ALA A 100 38.27 -4.96 19.45
C ALA A 100 39.09 -4.06 18.50
N PHE A 101 39.40 -2.83 18.91
CA PHE A 101 40.10 -1.86 18.05
C PHE A 101 41.58 -1.69 18.38
N GLY A 102 42.05 -2.09 19.57
CA GLY A 102 43.47 -2.20 19.91
C GLY A 102 44.30 -0.91 19.84
N GLY A 103 43.68 0.25 19.58
CA GLY A 103 44.31 1.57 19.55
C GLY A 103 44.10 2.36 20.85
N PRO A 104 44.87 3.44 21.09
CA PRO A 104 44.63 4.35 22.21
C PRO A 104 43.24 4.99 22.10
N GLU A 105 42.56 5.21 23.24
CA GLU A 105 41.35 6.04 23.29
C GLU A 105 41.78 7.49 23.03
N ASP A 106 41.46 8.03 21.85
CA ASP A 106 42.02 9.30 21.38
C ASP A 106 41.41 10.52 22.10
N ASP A 107 40.14 10.46 22.49
CA ASP A 107 39.42 11.58 23.12
C ASP A 107 38.22 11.07 23.95
N PHE A 108 38.07 11.60 25.17
CA PHE A 108 37.00 11.30 26.12
C PHE A 108 36.34 12.61 26.58
N LYS A 109 35.06 12.82 26.26
CA LYS A 109 34.34 14.07 26.58
C LYS A 109 32.92 13.81 27.06
N ALA A 110 32.55 14.47 28.16
CA ALA A 110 31.17 14.56 28.61
C ALA A 110 30.57 15.90 28.16
N VAL A 111 29.45 15.86 27.45
CA VAL A 111 28.83 17.02 26.79
C VAL A 111 27.31 16.99 26.92
N ASP A 112 26.67 18.15 26.79
CA ASP A 112 25.23 18.22 26.61
C ASP A 112 24.84 17.97 25.14
N ALA A 113 23.55 18.11 24.81
CA ALA A 113 23.07 17.89 23.44
C ALA A 113 23.68 18.86 22.40
N VAL A 114 24.08 20.07 22.81
CA VAL A 114 24.70 21.05 21.91
C VAL A 114 26.18 20.73 21.74
N GLY A 115 26.89 20.45 22.83
CA GLY A 115 28.28 20.02 22.79
C GLY A 115 28.48 18.69 22.06
N LEU A 116 27.48 17.81 22.06
CA LEU A 116 27.51 16.56 21.28
C LEU A 116 27.76 16.84 19.80
N PHE A 117 27.08 17.84 19.24
CA PHE A 117 27.23 18.26 17.84
C PHE A 117 28.68 18.69 17.55
N GLU A 118 29.30 19.46 18.44
CA GLU A 118 30.68 19.93 18.31
C GLU A 118 31.74 18.86 18.59
N THR A 119 31.35 17.74 19.22
CA THR A 119 32.26 16.61 19.48
C THR A 119 32.15 15.49 18.46
N GLU A 120 31.17 15.50 17.57
CA GLU A 120 30.99 14.44 16.59
C GLU A 120 32.09 14.51 15.52
N MET A 121 32.70 13.35 15.17
CA MET A 121 33.92 13.30 14.36
C MET A 121 33.75 13.87 12.94
N TYR A 122 32.57 13.65 12.34
CA TYR A 122 32.23 14.22 11.04
C TYR A 122 32.06 15.74 11.11
N VAL A 123 31.47 16.28 12.18
CA VAL A 123 31.24 17.72 12.35
C VAL A 123 32.54 18.46 12.73
N SER A 124 33.36 17.87 13.59
CA SER A 124 34.47 18.56 14.25
C SER A 124 35.85 18.19 13.71
N GLY A 125 36.02 16.98 13.18
CA GLY A 125 37.33 16.41 12.84
C GLY A 125 37.58 16.23 11.35
N MET A 126 36.61 15.68 10.62
CA MET A 126 36.78 15.44 9.19
C MET A 126 36.83 16.75 8.38
N HIS A 127 37.80 16.85 7.47
CA HIS A 127 38.02 18.01 6.59
C HIS A 127 38.27 19.34 7.31
N GLY A 128 38.84 19.31 8.52
CA GLY A 128 39.18 20.52 9.28
C GLY A 128 38.00 21.15 10.04
N GLY A 129 36.90 20.42 10.20
CA GLY A 129 35.71 20.86 10.95
C GLY A 129 35.03 22.09 10.34
N HIS A 130 34.19 22.79 11.13
CA HIS A 130 33.45 23.98 10.70
C HIS A 130 34.32 25.16 10.19
N GLY A 131 35.65 25.13 10.38
CA GLY A 131 36.57 26.19 9.98
C GLY A 131 37.46 25.90 8.76
N GLY A 132 37.53 24.64 8.30
CA GLY A 132 38.47 24.18 7.27
C GLY A 132 37.93 24.22 5.84
N GLY A 133 37.90 25.39 5.20
CA GLY A 133 37.59 25.52 3.77
C GLY A 133 36.11 25.32 3.39
N LYS A 134 35.70 25.91 2.26
CA LYS A 134 34.32 25.76 1.75
C LYS A 134 34.24 24.51 0.90
N THR A 135 33.48 23.50 1.33
CA THR A 135 33.22 22.28 0.54
C THR A 135 31.78 22.26 0.02
N SER A 136 31.58 21.38 -0.95
CA SER A 136 30.28 20.95 -1.50
C SER A 136 30.19 19.44 -1.40
N SER A 137 28.97 18.89 -1.27
CA SER A 137 28.79 17.44 -1.13
C SER A 137 27.53 16.93 -1.83
N PHE A 138 27.57 15.64 -2.15
CA PHE A 138 26.44 14.87 -2.65
C PHE A 138 26.38 13.55 -1.90
N LYS A 139 25.18 13.14 -1.48
CA LYS A 139 25.02 12.00 -0.56
C LYS A 139 23.89 11.07 -0.97
N ARG A 140 24.05 9.78 -0.68
CA ARG A 140 22.96 8.79 -0.69
C ARG A 140 23.12 7.87 0.50
N CYS A 141 21.99 7.52 1.13
CA CYS A 141 21.99 6.65 2.29
C CYS A 141 21.22 5.34 2.03
N LEU A 142 21.85 4.21 2.36
CA LEU A 142 21.31 2.86 2.27
C LEU A 142 21.29 2.21 3.66
N PHE A 143 20.27 1.40 3.93
CA PHE A 143 20.17 0.64 5.17
C PHE A 143 20.78 -0.75 4.98
N LEU A 144 21.79 -1.08 5.78
CA LEU A 144 22.55 -2.32 5.71
C LEU A 144 22.31 -3.17 6.95
N LYS A 145 22.41 -4.48 6.76
CA LYS A 145 22.49 -5.46 7.83
C LYS A 145 23.86 -6.10 7.84
N ARG A 146 24.38 -6.36 9.03
CA ARG A 146 25.66 -7.02 9.27
C ARG A 146 26.78 -6.42 8.42
N VAL A 147 27.21 -5.20 8.72
CA VAL A 147 28.24 -4.50 7.95
C VAL A 147 29.59 -5.24 7.94
N GLY A 148 29.81 -6.15 8.90
CA GLY A 148 30.95 -7.05 8.95
C GLY A 148 30.86 -8.26 8.02
N ALA A 149 29.71 -8.52 7.39
CA ALA A 149 29.57 -9.62 6.44
C ALA A 149 30.48 -9.41 5.22
N MET A 150 31.17 -10.47 4.80
CA MET A 150 32.24 -10.39 3.78
C MET A 150 31.82 -9.63 2.51
N ASN A 151 30.64 -9.92 1.96
CA ASN A 151 30.12 -9.25 0.77
C ASN A 151 29.84 -7.75 0.98
N VAL A 152 29.40 -7.35 2.17
CA VAL A 152 29.15 -5.93 2.49
C VAL A 152 30.47 -5.22 2.75
N ALA A 153 31.32 -5.77 3.60
CA ALA A 153 32.63 -5.22 3.93
C ALA A 153 33.48 -5.02 2.67
N ASP A 154 33.44 -5.96 1.72
CA ASP A 154 34.14 -5.87 0.44
C ASP A 154 33.70 -4.68 -0.40
N CYS A 155 32.39 -4.49 -0.52
CA CYS A 155 31.86 -3.33 -1.22
C CYS A 155 32.23 -2.01 -0.53
N LEU A 156 32.20 -1.97 0.81
CA LEU A 156 32.56 -0.76 1.57
C LEU A 156 34.05 -0.41 1.41
N VAL A 157 34.95 -1.39 1.50
CA VAL A 157 36.39 -1.18 1.34
C VAL A 157 36.71 -0.77 -0.11
N ALA A 158 36.18 -1.49 -1.10
CA ALA A 158 36.39 -1.17 -2.51
C ALA A 158 35.86 0.23 -2.88
N ALA A 159 34.76 0.66 -2.27
CA ALA A 159 34.22 1.99 -2.46
C ALA A 159 35.20 3.09 -2.02
N VAL A 160 35.86 2.95 -0.87
CA VAL A 160 36.82 3.95 -0.37
C VAL A 160 38.13 3.93 -1.18
N GLU A 161 38.56 2.76 -1.65
CA GLU A 161 39.73 2.64 -2.54
C GLU A 161 39.54 3.36 -3.88
N THR A 162 38.31 3.38 -4.39
CA THR A 162 37.96 3.98 -5.70
C THR A 162 37.48 5.41 -5.60
N ARG A 163 37.59 6.04 -4.43
CA ARG A 163 37.12 7.41 -4.19
C ARG A 163 37.82 8.42 -5.13
N PRO A 164 37.10 9.43 -5.63
CA PRO A 164 37.67 10.43 -6.54
C PRO A 164 38.42 11.57 -5.84
N SER A 165 38.30 11.66 -4.51
CA SER A 165 38.91 12.70 -3.69
C SER A 165 39.18 12.14 -2.29
N PRO A 166 40.28 12.53 -1.60
CA PRO A 166 40.52 12.18 -0.20
C PRO A 166 39.43 12.70 0.74
N LEU A 167 38.62 13.66 0.30
CA LEU A 167 37.49 14.17 1.07
C LEU A 167 36.26 13.23 1.06
N CYS A 168 36.21 12.22 0.19
CA CYS A 168 35.08 11.31 0.11
C CYS A 168 35.17 10.21 1.17
N TYR A 169 34.04 9.84 1.78
CA TYR A 169 34.01 8.87 2.87
C TYR A 169 32.66 8.14 2.96
N LEU A 170 32.65 7.06 3.75
CA LEU A 170 31.46 6.32 4.13
C LEU A 170 31.22 6.48 5.64
N HIS A 171 29.97 6.75 6.02
CA HIS A 171 29.55 6.87 7.42
C HIS A 171 28.48 5.82 7.73
N LEU A 172 28.78 4.93 8.66
CA LEU A 172 27.93 3.86 9.13
C LEU A 172 27.34 4.26 10.48
N LEU A 173 26.11 4.75 10.48
CA LEU A 173 25.39 5.11 11.70
C LEU A 173 24.68 3.87 12.23
N GLN A 174 25.05 3.39 13.41
CA GLN A 174 24.33 2.28 14.03
C GLN A 174 22.90 2.72 14.37
N GLY A 175 21.94 1.90 13.96
CA GLY A 175 20.54 2.05 14.33
C GLY A 175 19.98 0.81 14.99
N GLY A 176 18.74 0.48 14.63
CA GLY A 176 17.96 -0.51 15.36
C GLY A 176 17.45 0.02 16.70
N GLY A 177 17.29 -0.88 17.68
CA GLY A 177 16.73 -0.54 19.00
C GLY A 177 15.35 0.11 18.90
N ALA A 178 15.21 1.33 19.41
CA ALA A 178 13.93 2.05 19.42
C ALA A 178 13.33 2.30 18.02
N VAL A 179 14.15 2.37 16.97
CA VAL A 179 13.66 2.50 15.58
C VAL A 179 12.91 1.25 15.13
N GLY A 180 13.39 0.08 15.56
CA GLY A 180 12.84 -1.25 15.25
C GLY A 180 11.63 -1.65 16.10
N ASP A 181 11.46 -1.07 17.29
CA ASP A 181 10.27 -1.32 18.15
C ASP A 181 8.96 -0.85 17.50
N VAL A 182 9.05 0.13 16.60
CA VAL A 182 7.88 0.67 15.90
C VAL A 182 7.50 -0.26 14.76
N ALA A 183 6.21 -0.62 14.66
CA ALA A 183 5.74 -1.45 13.55
C ALA A 183 5.99 -0.79 12.18
N ALA A 184 6.29 -1.60 11.17
CA ALA A 184 6.64 -1.12 9.83
C ALA A 184 5.53 -0.28 9.17
N ASP A 185 4.27 -0.56 9.46
CA ASP A 185 3.09 0.10 8.90
C ASP A 185 2.62 1.35 9.68
N ALA A 186 3.17 1.59 10.88
CA ALA A 186 2.77 2.66 11.79
C ALA A 186 3.06 4.08 11.23
N THR A 187 3.99 4.22 10.29
CA THR A 187 4.34 5.50 9.65
C THR A 187 4.59 5.31 8.15
N ALA A 188 4.91 6.39 7.41
CA ALA A 188 5.30 6.25 6.00
C ALA A 188 6.68 5.59 5.85
N PHE A 189 7.59 5.86 6.79
CA PHE A 189 8.87 5.16 6.86
C PHE A 189 8.67 3.72 7.36
N GLY A 190 8.76 2.76 6.45
CA GLY A 190 8.57 1.33 6.73
C GLY A 190 9.86 0.50 6.82
N CYS A 191 11.01 1.06 6.45
CA CYS A 191 12.30 0.38 6.49
C CYS A 191 12.87 0.43 7.92
N ARG A 192 12.45 -0.46 8.80
CA ARG A 192 12.85 -0.45 10.22
C ARG A 192 13.79 -1.58 10.64
N ASP A 193 14.00 -2.53 9.73
CA ASP A 193 14.80 -3.73 9.96
C ASP A 193 16.19 -3.59 9.32
N TRP A 194 17.10 -2.95 10.04
CA TRP A 194 18.48 -2.69 9.64
C TRP A 194 19.37 -2.42 10.85
N ASP A 195 20.67 -2.66 10.68
CA ASP A 195 21.65 -2.53 11.76
C ASP A 195 22.41 -1.20 11.64
N CYS A 196 22.73 -0.78 10.40
CA CYS A 196 23.43 0.47 10.13
C CYS A 196 22.81 1.23 8.95
N ALA A 197 22.76 2.56 9.04
CA ALA A 197 22.54 3.45 7.92
C ALA A 197 23.90 3.86 7.33
N CYS A 198 24.17 3.45 6.09
CA CYS A 198 25.39 3.75 5.36
C CYS A 198 25.17 4.98 4.49
N VAL A 199 25.74 6.12 4.91
CA VAL A 199 25.74 7.38 4.17
C VAL A 199 27.02 7.44 3.33
N ILE A 200 26.85 7.38 2.01
CA ILE A 200 27.91 7.52 1.04
C ILE A 200 28.04 9.00 0.70
N THR A 201 29.17 9.62 1.05
CA THR A 201 29.34 11.06 0.94
C THR A 201 30.47 11.41 -0.02
N GLY A 202 30.09 11.88 -1.21
CA GLY A 202 31.02 12.47 -2.17
C GLY A 202 31.26 13.94 -1.81
N VAL A 203 32.52 14.32 -1.65
CA VAL A 203 32.92 15.68 -1.25
C VAL A 203 33.99 16.23 -2.19
N TRP A 204 33.84 17.49 -2.54
CA TRP A 204 34.81 18.26 -3.32
C TRP A 204 34.90 19.70 -2.79
N SER A 205 35.94 20.40 -3.20
CA SER A 205 36.10 21.81 -2.83
C SER A 205 35.08 22.68 -3.57
N ARG A 206 34.47 23.66 -2.90
CA ARG A 206 33.35 24.44 -3.46
C ARG A 206 33.72 25.25 -4.69
N ASP A 207 34.96 25.70 -4.81
CA ASP A 207 35.50 26.35 -6.02
C ASP A 207 35.52 25.41 -7.24
N GLN A 208 35.37 24.10 -7.03
CA GLN A 208 35.29 23.10 -8.09
C GLN A 208 33.83 22.71 -8.45
N ASP A 209 32.82 23.46 -7.98
CA ASP A 209 31.43 23.25 -8.37
C ASP A 209 31.28 23.31 -9.91
N GLY A 210 30.53 22.36 -10.48
CA GLY A 210 30.31 22.24 -11.94
C GLY A 210 31.46 21.61 -12.74
N THR A 211 32.61 21.36 -12.12
CA THR A 211 33.78 20.74 -12.78
C THR A 211 33.70 19.21 -12.84
N GLU A 212 34.68 18.56 -13.45
CA GLU A 212 34.76 17.08 -13.47
C GLU A 212 35.01 16.48 -12.09
N ALA A 213 35.61 17.22 -11.14
CA ALA A 213 35.77 16.75 -9.77
C ALA A 213 34.40 16.53 -9.09
N ALA A 214 33.51 17.52 -9.20
CA ALA A 214 32.14 17.43 -8.70
C ALA A 214 31.36 16.29 -9.39
N ARG A 215 31.46 16.17 -10.72
CA ARG A 215 30.81 15.09 -11.49
C ARG A 215 31.34 13.71 -11.11
N SER A 216 32.65 13.58 -10.88
CA SER A 216 33.27 12.32 -10.46
C SER A 216 32.81 11.90 -9.07
N ALA A 217 32.72 12.84 -8.11
CA ALA A 217 32.17 12.59 -6.78
C ALA A 217 30.71 12.11 -6.85
N VAL A 218 29.86 12.78 -7.62
CA VAL A 218 28.45 12.37 -7.81
C VAL A 218 28.37 10.98 -8.47
N ARG A 219 29.17 10.72 -9.51
CA ARG A 219 29.21 9.43 -10.22
C ARG A 219 29.66 8.29 -9.29
N TRP A 220 30.66 8.55 -8.46
CA TRP A 220 31.14 7.61 -7.44
C TRP A 220 30.04 7.27 -6.43
N VAL A 221 29.33 8.26 -5.87
CA VAL A 221 28.21 8.02 -4.94
C VAL A 221 27.15 7.10 -5.56
N TYR A 222 26.75 7.36 -6.81
CA TYR A 222 25.77 6.51 -7.51
C TYR A 222 26.29 5.10 -7.79
N HIS A 223 27.58 4.94 -8.11
CA HIS A 223 28.19 3.64 -8.34
C HIS A 223 28.18 2.80 -7.07
N VAL A 224 28.68 3.36 -5.95
CA VAL A 224 28.71 2.69 -4.65
C VAL A 224 27.28 2.36 -4.17
N ALA A 225 26.34 3.30 -4.34
CA ALA A 225 24.94 3.05 -3.98
C ALA A 225 24.32 1.92 -4.81
N LYS A 226 24.67 1.80 -6.09
CA LYS A 226 24.20 0.71 -6.96
C LYS A 226 24.74 -0.64 -6.50
N ASP A 227 26.03 -0.72 -6.15
CA ASP A 227 26.66 -1.96 -5.72
C ASP A 227 26.10 -2.45 -4.38
N LEU A 228 25.86 -1.53 -3.45
CA LEU A 228 25.26 -1.84 -2.14
C LEU A 228 23.75 -2.06 -2.21
N LEU A 229 23.07 -1.68 -3.30
CA LEU A 229 21.61 -1.71 -3.38
C LEU A 229 21.05 -3.12 -3.19
N SER A 230 21.66 -4.14 -3.79
CA SER A 230 21.21 -5.54 -3.67
C SER A 230 21.38 -6.09 -2.25
N LEU A 231 22.37 -5.59 -1.51
CA LEU A 231 22.70 -5.97 -0.14
C LEU A 231 21.90 -5.18 0.91
N SER A 232 21.26 -4.09 0.51
CA SER A 232 20.48 -3.21 1.39
C SER A 232 19.07 -3.71 1.69
N SER A 233 18.61 -3.48 2.92
CA SER A 233 17.21 -3.68 3.34
C SER A 233 16.31 -2.47 3.07
N GLY A 234 16.89 -1.32 2.70
CA GLY A 234 16.14 -0.11 2.35
C GLY A 234 17.04 1.04 1.93
N ALA A 235 16.43 2.18 1.59
CA ALA A 235 17.11 3.43 1.29
C ALA A 235 16.49 4.60 2.06
N TYR A 236 17.25 5.65 2.35
CA TYR A 236 16.73 6.82 3.05
C TYR A 236 16.07 7.78 2.07
N GLY A 237 14.74 7.88 2.12
CA GLY A 237 13.97 8.68 1.16
C GLY A 237 14.23 10.19 1.21
N ALA A 238 14.79 10.74 2.30
CA ALA A 238 15.03 12.19 2.41
C ALA A 238 16.11 12.70 1.45
N ASP A 239 17.03 11.82 1.02
CA ASP A 239 18.11 12.18 0.09
C ASP A 239 17.68 12.11 -1.38
N LEU A 240 16.47 11.62 -1.65
CA LEU A 240 16.03 11.22 -3.00
C LEU A 240 15.09 12.26 -3.60
N GLY A 241 15.25 12.50 -4.90
CA GLY A 241 14.42 13.42 -5.67
C GLY A 241 13.93 12.83 -6.98
N PRO A 242 13.36 13.66 -7.88
CA PRO A 242 12.79 13.22 -9.15
C PRO A 242 13.84 12.80 -10.20
N ASP A 243 15.12 12.80 -9.85
CA ASP A 243 16.19 12.36 -10.74
C ASP A 243 15.99 10.87 -11.11
N PRO A 244 15.96 10.50 -12.40
CA PRO A 244 15.79 9.11 -12.82
C PRO A 244 16.82 8.14 -12.21
N ARG A 245 18.02 8.63 -11.87
CA ARG A 245 19.07 7.83 -11.23
C ARG A 245 18.69 7.38 -9.82
N ASP A 246 17.77 8.10 -9.15
CA ASP A 246 17.27 7.74 -7.82
C ASP A 246 16.16 6.70 -7.86
N ALA A 247 15.60 6.36 -9.03
CA ALA A 247 14.40 5.52 -9.13
C ALA A 247 14.55 4.15 -8.45
N ALA A 248 15.73 3.52 -8.58
CA ALA A 248 16.02 2.23 -7.95
C ALA A 248 16.14 2.33 -6.41
N LEU A 249 16.67 3.44 -5.89
CA LEU A 249 16.75 3.73 -4.46
C LEU A 249 15.38 4.06 -3.88
N ALA A 250 14.62 4.92 -4.57
CA ALA A 250 13.25 5.30 -4.22
C ALA A 250 12.34 4.07 -4.14
N ALA A 251 12.65 3.04 -4.94
CA ALA A 251 11.93 1.78 -4.89
C ALA A 251 12.02 1.04 -3.56
N LYS A 252 13.09 1.28 -2.80
CA LYS A 252 13.37 0.68 -1.49
C LYS A 252 13.16 1.65 -0.31
N ALA A 253 12.65 2.87 -0.54
CA ALA A 253 12.63 3.92 0.48
C ALA A 253 11.54 3.79 1.57
N PHE A 254 10.43 3.12 1.24
CA PHE A 254 9.24 3.09 2.10
C PHE A 254 8.86 1.69 2.60
N GLY A 255 9.62 0.66 2.22
CA GLY A 255 9.31 -0.74 2.54
C GLY A 255 7.89 -1.12 2.12
N PRO A 256 7.12 -1.83 2.98
CA PRO A 256 5.77 -2.29 2.63
C PRO A 256 4.75 -1.15 2.43
N ASN A 257 5.06 0.08 2.86
CA ASN A 257 4.13 1.20 2.76
C ASN A 257 4.08 1.85 1.38
N ARG A 258 5.04 1.53 0.48
CA ARG A 258 5.18 2.20 -0.82
C ARG A 258 3.89 2.21 -1.65
N PRO A 259 3.13 1.10 -1.79
CA PRO A 259 1.89 1.11 -2.57
C PRO A 259 0.80 1.99 -1.96
N ARG A 260 0.68 2.01 -0.62
CA ARG A 260 -0.27 2.90 0.09
C ARG A 260 0.04 4.37 -0.18
N LEU A 261 1.33 4.73 -0.14
CA LEU A 261 1.79 6.09 -0.38
C LEU A 261 1.54 6.54 -1.83
N ALA A 262 1.76 5.66 -2.81
CA ALA A 262 1.48 5.95 -4.22
C ALA A 262 0.02 6.33 -4.48
N ARG A 263 -0.93 5.62 -3.87
CA ARG A 263 -2.36 5.96 -3.99
C ARG A 263 -2.72 7.26 -3.28
N LEU A 264 -2.17 7.48 -2.09
CA LEU A 264 -2.34 8.76 -1.39
C LEU A 264 -1.79 9.92 -2.21
N LYS A 265 -0.71 9.71 -2.97
CA LYS A 265 -0.16 10.72 -3.87
C LYS A 265 -1.13 11.02 -5.00
N GLN A 266 -1.72 9.99 -5.61
CA GLN A 266 -2.74 10.15 -6.65
C GLN A 266 -3.98 10.90 -6.14
N SER A 267 -4.46 10.62 -4.93
CA SER A 267 -5.65 11.28 -4.39
C SER A 267 -5.40 12.70 -3.87
N LEU A 268 -4.26 12.94 -3.21
CA LEU A 268 -3.95 14.22 -2.56
C LEU A 268 -3.17 15.19 -3.46
N ASP A 269 -2.45 14.68 -4.46
CA ASP A 269 -1.72 15.48 -5.45
C ASP A 269 -1.82 14.86 -6.86
N PRO A 270 -3.03 14.76 -7.42
CA PRO A 270 -3.28 14.11 -8.72
C PRO A 270 -2.51 14.76 -9.88
N ARG A 271 -2.20 16.06 -9.74
CA ARG A 271 -1.45 16.84 -10.75
C ARG A 271 0.07 16.81 -10.51
N ASN A 272 0.53 16.10 -9.49
CA ASN A 272 1.94 16.00 -9.10
C ASN A 272 2.62 17.38 -8.94
N VAL A 273 1.94 18.32 -8.30
CA VAL A 273 2.45 19.67 -7.98
C VAL A 273 3.70 19.56 -7.10
N LEU A 274 3.71 18.60 -6.16
CA LEU A 274 4.81 18.35 -5.24
C LEU A 274 5.77 17.29 -5.82
N ALA A 275 6.41 17.62 -6.94
CA ALA A 275 7.21 16.69 -7.75
C ALA A 275 8.63 16.43 -7.21
N TYR A 276 9.14 17.27 -6.29
CA TYR A 276 10.53 17.22 -5.83
C TYR A 276 10.77 16.34 -4.59
N ALA A 277 9.74 15.65 -4.11
CA ALA A 277 9.87 14.68 -3.02
C ALA A 277 10.43 13.33 -3.53
N CYS A 278 10.76 12.42 -2.60
CA CYS A 278 11.13 11.05 -2.94
C CYS A 278 10.08 10.42 -3.88
N PRO A 279 10.47 9.94 -5.07
CA PRO A 279 9.53 9.43 -6.06
C PRO A 279 8.67 8.29 -5.54
N LEU A 280 7.37 8.40 -5.80
CA LEU A 280 6.40 7.33 -5.61
C LEU A 280 6.01 6.77 -7.00
N PRO A 281 5.79 5.45 -7.11
CA PRO A 281 5.34 4.88 -8.37
C PRO A 281 3.97 5.46 -8.73
N LYS A 282 3.68 5.56 -10.02
CA LYS A 282 2.30 5.76 -10.46
C LYS A 282 1.50 4.54 -10.01
N ALA A 283 0.35 4.77 -9.36
CA ALA A 283 -0.56 3.67 -9.06
C ALA A 283 -0.93 2.98 -10.38
N PRO A 284 -1.00 1.64 -10.43
CA PRO A 284 -1.40 0.94 -11.65
C PRO A 284 -2.77 1.47 -12.10
N MET A 285 -2.82 1.95 -13.34
CA MET A 285 -4.02 2.50 -14.00
C MET A 285 -4.97 1.42 -14.52
N GLU A 286 -4.61 0.13 -14.39
CA GLU A 286 -5.46 -0.94 -14.87
C GLU A 286 -6.61 -1.18 -13.90
N ALA A 287 -7.83 -1.07 -14.42
CA ALA A 287 -9.05 -1.15 -13.65
C ALA A 287 -9.21 -2.56 -13.07
N LYS A 288 -8.85 -2.71 -11.79
CA LYS A 288 -9.05 -3.95 -11.04
C LYS A 288 -10.52 -4.30 -10.99
N LEU A 289 -10.83 -5.59 -11.13
CA LEU A 289 -12.17 -6.09 -10.85
C LEU A 289 -12.26 -6.48 -9.38
N ILE A 290 -13.13 -5.80 -8.63
CA ILE A 290 -13.43 -6.14 -7.24
C ILE A 290 -14.83 -6.74 -7.20
N ILE A 291 -14.94 -7.98 -6.76
CA ILE A 291 -16.20 -8.73 -6.67
C ILE A 291 -16.56 -8.90 -5.20
N LEU A 292 -17.67 -8.28 -4.80
CA LEU A 292 -18.27 -8.43 -3.49
C LEU A 292 -19.18 -9.66 -3.51
N VAL A 293 -18.80 -10.70 -2.78
CA VAL A 293 -19.56 -11.95 -2.70
C VAL A 293 -20.49 -11.89 -1.50
N THR A 294 -21.76 -11.63 -1.76
CA THR A 294 -22.80 -11.44 -0.74
C THR A 294 -23.76 -12.62 -0.72
N GLY A 295 -24.65 -12.66 0.27
CA GLY A 295 -25.60 -13.75 0.43
C GLY A 295 -25.80 -14.19 1.87
N GLU A 296 -26.82 -15.00 2.09
CA GLU A 296 -27.23 -15.41 3.44
C GLU A 296 -26.23 -16.35 4.12
N SER A 297 -26.41 -16.55 5.43
CA SER A 297 -25.65 -17.58 6.14
C SER A 297 -25.81 -18.93 5.45
N CYS A 298 -24.68 -19.64 5.30
CA CYS A 298 -24.61 -20.98 4.73
C CYS A 298 -24.97 -21.10 3.24
N ALA A 299 -25.08 -19.98 2.51
CA ALA A 299 -25.25 -19.97 1.05
C ALA A 299 -24.00 -20.46 0.28
N GLY A 300 -22.82 -20.48 0.91
CA GLY A 300 -21.58 -20.97 0.29
C GLY A 300 -20.68 -19.89 -0.32
N LYS A 301 -20.75 -18.64 0.16
CA LYS A 301 -19.97 -17.51 -0.36
C LYS A 301 -18.46 -17.78 -0.49
N ASP A 302 -17.81 -18.23 0.59
CA ASP A 302 -16.36 -18.51 0.58
C ASP A 302 -16.02 -19.62 -0.44
N TYR A 303 -16.85 -20.66 -0.48
CA TYR A 303 -16.73 -21.76 -1.45
C TYR A 303 -16.84 -21.28 -2.90
N CYS A 304 -17.84 -20.45 -3.22
CA CYS A 304 -17.98 -19.88 -4.56
C CYS A 304 -16.82 -18.94 -4.91
N ALA A 305 -16.37 -18.11 -3.96
CA ALA A 305 -15.23 -17.23 -4.17
C ALA A 305 -13.96 -18.02 -4.50
N ASP A 306 -13.68 -19.11 -3.79
CA ASP A 306 -12.52 -19.97 -4.05
C ASP A 306 -12.62 -20.69 -5.40
N ALA A 307 -13.83 -21.14 -5.79
CA ALA A 307 -14.08 -21.73 -7.10
C ALA A 307 -13.85 -20.72 -8.24
N TRP A 308 -14.28 -19.47 -8.08
CA TRP A 308 -14.07 -18.39 -9.05
C TRP A 308 -12.61 -17.95 -9.15
N VAL A 309 -11.88 -17.87 -8.02
CA VAL A 309 -10.42 -17.66 -8.03
C VAL A 309 -9.75 -18.76 -8.84
N SER A 310 -10.11 -20.02 -8.58
CA SER A 310 -9.54 -21.16 -9.29
C SER A 310 -9.83 -21.09 -10.79
N MET A 311 -11.04 -20.67 -11.19
CA MET A 311 -11.40 -20.42 -12.59
C MET A 311 -10.51 -19.35 -13.21
N PHE A 312 -10.38 -18.17 -12.60
CA PHE A 312 -9.55 -17.09 -13.15
C PHE A 312 -8.07 -17.47 -13.32
N ILE A 313 -7.56 -18.36 -12.46
CA ILE A 313 -6.18 -18.85 -12.56
C ILE A 313 -6.04 -19.93 -13.65
N THR A 314 -7.08 -20.72 -13.91
CA THR A 314 -7.04 -21.84 -14.86
C THR A 314 -7.48 -21.47 -16.27
N CYS A 315 -8.34 -20.47 -16.43
CA CYS A 315 -8.76 -19.96 -17.72
C CYS A 315 -7.78 -18.87 -18.21
N ILE A 316 -7.22 -19.12 -19.40
CA ILE A 316 -6.48 -18.21 -20.29
C ILE A 316 -4.97 -18.45 -20.37
N HIS A 317 -4.52 -18.52 -21.63
CA HIS A 317 -3.16 -18.58 -22.15
C HIS A 317 -2.23 -17.40 -21.80
N LYS A 318 -2.49 -16.62 -20.73
CA LYS A 318 -1.56 -15.69 -20.04
C LYS A 318 -2.30 -14.84 -18.98
N THR A 319 -1.75 -14.85 -17.75
CA THR A 319 -1.59 -13.67 -16.86
C THR A 319 -2.81 -12.99 -16.20
N LEU A 320 -3.84 -13.70 -15.71
CA LEU A 320 -4.73 -13.10 -14.69
C LEU A 320 -4.41 -13.64 -13.29
N THR A 321 -4.31 -12.73 -12.34
CA THR A 321 -4.08 -13.02 -10.92
C THR A 321 -5.33 -12.72 -10.11
N ALA A 322 -5.76 -13.67 -9.27
CA ALA A 322 -6.98 -13.56 -8.50
C ALA A 322 -6.77 -13.98 -7.04
N ARG A 323 -7.50 -13.35 -6.12
CA ARG A 323 -7.47 -13.71 -4.69
C ARG A 323 -8.82 -13.49 -4.01
N ALA A 324 -9.20 -14.44 -3.16
CA ALA A 324 -10.34 -14.30 -2.26
C ALA A 324 -9.88 -13.91 -0.85
N VAL A 325 -10.55 -12.93 -0.23
CA VAL A 325 -10.28 -12.48 1.14
C VAL A 325 -11.58 -12.17 1.86
N SER A 326 -11.67 -12.43 3.16
CA SER A 326 -12.83 -12.02 3.96
C SER A 326 -12.58 -10.69 4.66
N ILE A 327 -13.48 -9.72 4.49
CA ILE A 327 -13.42 -8.42 5.21
C ILE A 327 -13.55 -8.59 6.73
N SER A 328 -14.17 -9.68 7.15
CA SER A 328 -14.35 -10.01 8.56
C SER A 328 -13.09 -10.55 9.25
N ASP A 329 -12.02 -10.86 8.51
CA ASP A 329 -10.82 -11.48 9.10
C ASP A 329 -10.05 -10.56 10.02
N VAL A 330 -10.03 -9.25 9.74
CA VAL A 330 -9.42 -8.25 10.63
C VAL A 330 -10.12 -8.25 11.98
N THR A 331 -11.46 -8.13 11.97
CA THR A 331 -12.28 -8.19 13.18
C THR A 331 -12.12 -9.51 13.94
N LYS A 332 -12.01 -10.64 13.24
CA LYS A 332 -11.77 -11.96 13.88
C LYS A 332 -10.42 -12.00 14.60
N ARG A 333 -9.36 -11.43 14.01
CA ARG A 333 -8.04 -11.35 14.64
C ARG A 333 -8.07 -10.49 15.89
N GLU A 334 -8.71 -9.32 15.83
CA GLU A 334 -8.84 -8.42 16.96
C GLU A 334 -9.70 -9.03 18.08
N TYR A 335 -10.81 -9.68 17.71
CA TYR A 335 -11.66 -10.41 18.65
C TYR A 335 -10.89 -11.55 19.33
N ALA A 336 -10.13 -12.33 18.57
CA ALA A 336 -9.31 -13.41 19.11
C ALA A 336 -8.22 -12.90 20.06
N ALA A 337 -7.56 -11.79 19.72
CA ALA A 337 -6.59 -11.14 20.59
C ALA A 337 -7.23 -10.60 21.88
N ALA A 338 -8.45 -10.06 21.81
CA ALA A 338 -9.16 -9.50 22.96
C ALA A 338 -9.76 -10.57 23.90
N THR A 339 -10.18 -11.70 23.36
CA THR A 339 -10.91 -12.74 24.11
C THR A 339 -10.10 -14.00 24.39
N GLY A 340 -8.92 -14.15 23.79
CA GLY A 340 -8.08 -15.34 23.87
C GLY A 340 -8.63 -16.54 23.08
N THR A 341 -9.63 -16.36 22.22
CA THR A 341 -10.17 -17.46 21.38
C THR A 341 -9.19 -17.89 20.30
N ASP A 342 -9.24 -19.16 19.89
CA ASP A 342 -8.36 -19.72 18.87
C ASP A 342 -8.63 -19.12 17.48
N LEU A 343 -7.72 -18.25 17.02
CA LEU A 343 -7.80 -17.59 15.72
C LEU A 343 -7.80 -18.57 14.55
N SER A 344 -6.98 -19.63 14.60
CA SER A 344 -6.85 -20.59 13.51
C SER A 344 -8.17 -21.33 13.30
N ARG A 345 -8.84 -21.72 14.39
CA ARG A 345 -10.18 -22.30 14.34
C ARG A 345 -11.22 -21.29 13.91
N LEU A 346 -11.13 -20.03 14.35
CA LEU A 346 -12.07 -18.96 13.97
C LEU A 346 -11.98 -18.59 12.49
N LEU A 347 -10.85 -18.83 11.81
CA LEU A 347 -10.73 -18.61 10.38
C LEU A 347 -11.17 -19.85 9.57
N ARG A 348 -10.77 -21.06 10.00
CA ARG A 348 -10.88 -22.28 9.18
C ARG A 348 -12.08 -23.16 9.54
N ASN A 349 -12.46 -23.28 10.81
CA ASN A 349 -13.49 -24.22 11.25
C ASN A 349 -14.89 -23.59 11.15
N ARG A 350 -15.77 -24.17 10.33
CA ARG A 350 -17.12 -23.64 10.08
C ARG A 350 -18.03 -23.67 11.31
N ALA A 351 -18.09 -24.80 12.02
CA ALA A 351 -18.95 -24.92 13.20
C ALA A 351 -18.52 -23.92 14.28
N TYR A 352 -17.21 -23.77 14.47
CA TYR A 352 -16.63 -22.80 15.39
C TYR A 352 -16.93 -21.34 14.97
N LYS A 353 -16.85 -21.04 13.67
CA LYS A 353 -17.24 -19.73 13.12
C LYS A 353 -18.68 -19.35 13.42
N GLU A 354 -19.63 -20.27 13.21
CA GLU A 354 -21.04 -19.99 13.47
C GLU A 354 -21.34 -19.85 14.96
N GLN A 355 -20.68 -20.64 15.82
CA GLN A 355 -20.80 -20.51 17.28
C GLN A 355 -20.38 -19.10 17.77
N HIS A 356 -19.28 -18.56 17.26
CA HIS A 356 -18.76 -17.25 17.68
C HIS A 356 -19.37 -16.06 16.90
N ARG A 357 -20.19 -16.31 15.88
CA ARG A 357 -20.72 -15.26 14.99
C ARG A 357 -21.51 -14.16 15.70
N PRO A 358 -22.39 -14.45 16.69
CA PRO A 358 -23.10 -13.39 17.42
C PRO A 358 -22.12 -12.50 18.21
N ALA A 359 -21.14 -13.11 18.87
CA ALA A 359 -20.15 -12.39 19.68
C ALA A 359 -19.23 -11.50 18.82
N VAL A 360 -18.71 -12.02 17.70
CA VAL A 360 -17.89 -11.24 16.76
C VAL A 360 -18.71 -10.09 16.14
N THR A 361 -20.00 -10.30 15.89
CA THR A 361 -20.89 -9.25 15.38
C THR A 361 -21.09 -8.14 16.39
N LYS A 362 -21.32 -8.48 17.66
CA LYS A 362 -21.42 -7.50 18.75
C LYS A 362 -20.11 -6.72 18.92
N PHE A 363 -18.97 -7.41 18.91
CA PHE A 363 -17.64 -6.79 18.97
C PHE A 363 -17.44 -5.77 17.85
N PHE A 364 -17.78 -6.13 16.61
CA PHE A 364 -17.68 -5.20 15.47
C PHE A 364 -18.57 -3.95 15.64
N GLN A 365 -19.82 -4.12 16.10
CA GLN A 365 -20.73 -3.01 16.35
C GLN A 365 -20.19 -2.06 17.44
N GLU A 366 -19.56 -2.60 18.47
CA GLU A 366 -18.90 -1.81 19.52
C GLU A 366 -17.71 -1.01 18.97
N GLN A 367 -16.90 -1.60 18.09
CA GLN A 367 -15.80 -0.89 17.42
C GLN A 367 -16.33 0.24 16.53
N MET A 368 -17.41 0.01 15.78
CA MET A 368 -18.03 1.03 14.92
C MET A 368 -18.53 2.25 15.71
N ARG A 369 -19.01 2.06 16.95
CA ARG A 369 -19.41 3.19 17.81
C ARG A 369 -18.26 4.15 18.12
N GLN A 370 -17.04 3.62 18.24
CA GLN A 370 -15.84 4.42 18.48
C GLN A 370 -15.19 4.91 17.19
N ARG A 371 -15.32 4.13 16.10
CA ARG A 371 -14.72 4.38 14.79
C ARG A 371 -15.75 4.21 13.68
N PRO A 372 -16.57 5.22 13.38
CA PRO A 372 -17.67 5.10 12.42
C PRO A 372 -17.23 4.71 11.00
N ARG A 373 -16.00 5.08 10.58
CA ARG A 373 -15.43 4.76 9.26
C ARG A 373 -14.72 3.40 9.20
N LEU A 374 -14.81 2.57 10.24
CA LEU A 374 -14.14 1.27 10.28
C LEU A 374 -14.46 0.35 9.08
N PRO A 375 -15.70 0.29 8.55
CA PRO A 375 -15.99 -0.52 7.36
C PRO A 375 -15.21 -0.05 6.12
N GLU A 376 -15.15 1.27 5.88
CA GLU A 376 -14.39 1.87 4.79
C GLU A 376 -12.90 1.59 4.94
N GLU A 377 -12.37 1.71 6.17
CA GLU A 377 -10.97 1.39 6.48
C GLU A 377 -10.65 -0.08 6.22
N HIS A 378 -11.49 -1.01 6.66
CA HIS A 378 -11.30 -2.45 6.41
C HIS A 378 -11.36 -2.78 4.91
N PHE A 379 -12.33 -2.22 4.19
CA PHE A 379 -12.45 -2.40 2.75
C PHE A 379 -11.21 -1.89 2.02
N LEU A 380 -10.81 -0.64 2.29
CA LEU A 380 -9.61 -0.04 1.71
C LEU A 380 -8.35 -0.83 2.06
N ASN A 381 -8.19 -1.27 3.30
CA ASN A 381 -7.04 -2.09 3.70
C ASN A 381 -6.96 -3.41 2.90
N LEU A 382 -8.08 -4.07 2.61
CA LEU A 382 -8.09 -5.25 1.76
C LEU A 382 -7.70 -4.95 0.31
N VAL A 383 -8.30 -3.91 -0.28
CA VAL A 383 -7.99 -3.44 -1.63
C VAL A 383 -6.52 -2.98 -1.73
N TYR A 384 -5.98 -2.45 -0.62
CA TYR A 384 -4.60 -2.01 -0.48
C TYR A 384 -3.62 -3.16 -0.28
N GLY A 385 -4.02 -4.22 0.41
CA GLY A 385 -3.23 -5.45 0.52
C GLY A 385 -3.24 -6.31 -0.75
N ALA A 386 -4.10 -5.99 -1.73
CA ALA A 386 -4.30 -6.74 -2.98
C ALA A 386 -3.82 -5.96 -4.22
N VAL A 387 -2.72 -5.21 -4.11
CA VAL A 387 -2.16 -4.41 -5.22
C VAL A 387 -1.66 -5.31 -6.35
N ASP A 388 -1.24 -6.52 -6.01
CA ASP A 388 -0.61 -7.51 -6.86
C ASP A 388 -1.58 -8.35 -7.68
N VAL A 389 -2.90 -8.21 -7.47
CA VAL A 389 -3.92 -9.03 -8.13
C VAL A 389 -4.84 -8.24 -9.07
N ASP A 390 -5.22 -8.84 -10.19
CA ASP A 390 -6.14 -8.26 -11.18
C ASP A 390 -7.61 -8.37 -10.72
N VAL A 391 -7.94 -9.49 -10.06
CA VAL A 391 -9.27 -9.78 -9.50
C VAL A 391 -9.19 -9.94 -7.98
N LEU A 392 -9.97 -9.15 -7.24
CA LEU A 392 -10.12 -9.29 -5.80
C LEU A 392 -11.56 -9.69 -5.45
N LEU A 393 -11.73 -10.85 -4.83
CA LEU A 393 -13.02 -11.31 -4.32
C LEU A 393 -13.09 -11.06 -2.82
N ILE A 394 -14.10 -10.32 -2.39
CA ILE A 394 -14.30 -9.95 -0.98
C ILE A 394 -15.56 -10.64 -0.44
N THR A 395 -15.40 -11.49 0.57
CA THR A 395 -16.50 -12.16 1.25
C THR A 395 -16.75 -11.55 2.63
N GLY A 396 -17.91 -11.89 3.23
CA GLY A 396 -18.21 -11.52 4.61
C GLY A 396 -18.69 -10.07 4.77
N MET A 397 -19.17 -9.46 3.69
CA MET A 397 -19.84 -8.16 3.71
C MET A 397 -21.04 -8.17 4.67
N ARG A 398 -21.26 -7.05 5.35
CA ARG A 398 -22.36 -6.88 6.32
C ARG A 398 -23.34 -5.79 5.89
N ASP A 399 -22.96 -4.96 4.94
CA ASP A 399 -23.74 -3.84 4.40
C ASP A 399 -24.89 -4.34 3.52
N GLU A 400 -26.02 -3.63 3.56
CA GLU A 400 -27.21 -3.97 2.76
C GLU A 400 -27.01 -3.66 1.27
N ALA A 401 -26.30 -2.58 0.95
CA ALA A 401 -26.01 -2.11 -0.40
C ALA A 401 -24.50 -1.84 -0.57
N PRO A 402 -23.67 -2.89 -0.61
CA PRO A 402 -22.23 -2.72 -0.49
C PRO A 402 -21.59 -2.02 -1.69
N VAL A 403 -22.14 -2.16 -2.91
CA VAL A 403 -21.61 -1.43 -4.08
C VAL A 403 -21.83 0.08 -3.91
N ALA A 404 -23.02 0.48 -3.47
CA ALA A 404 -23.32 1.89 -3.18
C ALA A 404 -22.44 2.43 -2.05
N ALA A 405 -22.19 1.62 -1.01
CA ALA A 405 -21.37 2.01 0.13
C ALA A 405 -19.88 2.19 -0.21
N PHE A 406 -19.31 1.38 -1.12
CA PHE A 406 -17.85 1.33 -1.30
C PHE A 406 -17.33 1.76 -2.68
N SER A 407 -18.17 1.86 -3.71
CA SER A 407 -17.74 2.19 -5.09
C SER A 407 -16.96 3.51 -5.18
N HIS A 408 -17.40 4.54 -4.47
CA HIS A 408 -16.77 5.86 -4.47
C HIS A 408 -15.33 5.85 -3.89
N LEU A 409 -14.97 4.83 -3.11
CA LEU A 409 -13.64 4.69 -2.52
C LEU A 409 -12.61 4.13 -3.51
N VAL A 410 -13.07 3.55 -4.62
CA VAL A 410 -12.25 2.87 -5.63
C VAL A 410 -12.66 3.33 -7.05
N PRO A 411 -12.56 4.64 -7.36
CA PRO A 411 -13.06 5.20 -8.63
C PRO A 411 -12.39 4.60 -9.87
N ASP A 412 -11.15 4.12 -9.72
CA ASP A 412 -10.36 3.52 -10.78
C ASP A 412 -10.58 1.99 -10.89
N SER A 413 -11.47 1.39 -10.09
CA SER A 413 -11.74 -0.05 -10.10
C SER A 413 -13.21 -0.34 -10.35
N ARG A 414 -13.49 -1.45 -11.03
CA ARG A 414 -14.87 -1.90 -11.24
C ARG A 414 -15.31 -2.70 -10.02
N LEU A 415 -16.33 -2.22 -9.32
CA LEU A 415 -16.91 -2.90 -8.17
C LEU A 415 -18.22 -3.59 -8.58
N LEU A 416 -18.29 -4.91 -8.45
CA LEU A 416 -19.46 -5.73 -8.75
C LEU A 416 -19.94 -6.46 -7.51
N GLU A 417 -21.24 -6.72 -7.40
CA GLU A 417 -21.79 -7.60 -6.39
C GLU A 417 -22.36 -8.88 -7.01
N VAL A 418 -21.90 -10.03 -6.51
CA VAL A 418 -22.48 -11.33 -6.83
C VAL A 418 -23.13 -11.89 -5.58
N ARG A 419 -24.47 -11.96 -5.59
CA ARG A 419 -25.25 -12.53 -4.50
C ARG A 419 -25.39 -14.03 -4.67
N VAL A 420 -24.76 -14.79 -3.78
CA VAL A 420 -24.89 -16.24 -3.72
C VAL A 420 -26.16 -16.61 -2.96
N GLN A 421 -27.04 -17.34 -3.61
CA GLN A 421 -28.28 -17.88 -3.06
C GLN A 421 -28.22 -19.41 -3.00
N ALA A 422 -28.99 -19.99 -2.10
CA ALA A 422 -29.18 -21.43 -2.00
C ALA A 422 -30.51 -21.68 -1.29
N SER A 423 -31.23 -22.72 -1.70
CA SER A 423 -32.48 -23.14 -1.10
C SER A 423 -32.33 -23.33 0.42
N GLU A 424 -33.46 -23.19 1.12
CA GLU A 424 -33.48 -23.37 2.57
C GLU A 424 -33.02 -24.77 2.97
N GLN A 425 -33.39 -25.80 2.21
CA GLN A 425 -32.98 -27.19 2.43
C GLN A 425 -31.46 -27.32 2.36
N THR A 426 -30.84 -26.81 1.29
CA THR A 426 -29.38 -26.80 1.11
C THR A 426 -28.68 -26.05 2.24
N ARG A 427 -29.21 -24.89 2.66
CA ARG A 427 -28.62 -24.12 3.76
C ARG A 427 -28.75 -24.81 5.12
N ARG A 428 -29.85 -25.52 5.39
CA ARG A 428 -30.05 -26.32 6.60
C ARG A 428 -29.11 -27.52 6.64
N ALA A 429 -28.98 -28.26 5.54
CA ALA A 429 -28.03 -29.37 5.41
C ALA A 429 -26.58 -28.90 5.66
N ARG A 430 -26.20 -27.76 5.07
CA ARG A 430 -24.87 -27.15 5.25
C ARG A 430 -24.64 -26.58 6.67
N ARG A 431 -25.68 -26.33 7.46
CA ARG A 431 -25.57 -25.94 8.88
C ARG A 431 -25.34 -27.13 9.82
N GLY A 432 -25.63 -28.36 9.38
CA GLY A 432 -25.53 -29.55 10.22
C GLY A 432 -26.71 -29.75 11.17
N CYS A 433 -27.88 -29.14 10.92
CA CYS A 433 -29.10 -29.42 11.68
C CYS A 433 -29.85 -30.61 11.08
N HIS A 434 -29.70 -31.78 11.70
CA HIS A 434 -30.62 -32.91 11.56
C HIS A 434 -31.47 -33.00 12.83
N SER A 435 -32.54 -32.21 12.89
CA SER A 435 -33.66 -32.48 13.78
C SER A 435 -34.93 -31.86 13.22
N SER A 436 -35.90 -32.74 12.99
CA SER A 436 -37.31 -32.43 12.87
C SER A 436 -37.80 -31.93 14.23
N ASP A 437 -37.97 -30.63 14.38
CA ASP A 437 -38.88 -30.06 15.37
C ASP A 437 -39.51 -28.81 14.77
N ASP A 438 -40.77 -28.98 14.36
CA ASP A 438 -41.72 -27.92 14.06
C ASP A 438 -42.09 -27.21 15.37
N ASN A 439 -41.34 -26.18 15.74
CA ASN A 439 -41.84 -24.99 16.45
C ASN A 439 -40.67 -24.09 16.87
N ASP A 440 -40.26 -23.19 15.98
CA ASP A 440 -39.85 -21.86 16.44
C ASP A 440 -40.13 -20.80 15.37
N SER A 441 -41.42 -20.58 15.18
CA SER A 441 -41.96 -19.47 14.42
C SER A 441 -41.88 -18.19 15.25
N ASN A 442 -40.68 -17.64 15.50
CA ASN A 442 -40.55 -16.21 15.78
C ASN A 442 -39.15 -15.59 15.63
N LYS A 443 -39.08 -14.71 14.61
CA LYS A 443 -38.32 -13.45 14.57
C LYS A 443 -36.79 -13.50 14.60
N CYS A 444 -36.24 -13.70 13.41
CA CYS A 444 -35.43 -12.64 12.79
C CYS A 444 -35.74 -12.54 11.27
N ARG A 445 -37.04 -12.52 10.93
CA ARG A 445 -37.47 -11.75 9.77
C ARG A 445 -37.23 -10.30 10.17
N SER A 446 -36.05 -9.77 9.82
CA SER A 446 -35.96 -8.33 9.64
C SER A 446 -37.08 -8.00 8.67
N ASN A 447 -38.08 -7.25 9.13
CA ASN A 447 -38.98 -6.52 8.25
C ASN A 447 -38.11 -5.56 7.45
N LEU A 448 -37.39 -6.08 6.46
CA LEU A 448 -36.86 -5.32 5.36
C LEU A 448 -38.11 -4.90 4.61
N THR A 449 -38.65 -3.74 4.97
CA THR A 449 -39.22 -2.85 3.98
C THR A 449 -38.21 -2.84 2.85
N ALA A 450 -38.52 -3.56 1.77
CA ALA A 450 -37.65 -3.75 0.63
C ALA A 450 -37.29 -2.37 0.11
N VAL A 451 -36.12 -1.86 0.51
CA VAL A 451 -35.41 -0.92 -0.33
C VAL A 451 -34.99 -1.79 -1.52
N ASP A 452 -35.53 -1.49 -2.70
CA ASP A 452 -35.36 -2.19 -3.98
C ASP A 452 -33.90 -2.17 -4.48
N TYR A 453 -32.94 -2.53 -3.64
CA TYR A 453 -31.56 -2.64 -4.03
C TYR A 453 -31.36 -3.93 -4.82
N ARG A 454 -31.19 -3.80 -6.14
CA ARG A 454 -30.86 -4.91 -7.03
C ARG A 454 -29.36 -5.14 -7.07
N THR A 455 -28.97 -6.37 -6.74
CA THR A 455 -27.58 -6.84 -6.84
C THR A 455 -27.15 -6.99 -8.29
N SER A 456 -25.87 -6.80 -8.60
CA SER A 456 -25.38 -6.84 -9.99
C SER A 456 -25.58 -8.20 -10.65
N LEU A 457 -25.31 -9.28 -9.92
CA LEU A 457 -25.47 -10.65 -10.38
C LEU A 457 -26.00 -11.55 -9.26
N ILE A 458 -26.73 -12.60 -9.61
CA ILE A 458 -27.23 -13.62 -8.68
C ILE A 458 -26.72 -14.98 -9.14
N PHE A 459 -26.13 -15.75 -8.24
CA PHE A 459 -25.71 -17.12 -8.48
C PHE A 459 -26.47 -18.07 -7.56
N ASP A 460 -27.12 -19.08 -8.14
CA ASP A 460 -27.78 -20.14 -7.40
C ASP A 460 -26.81 -21.30 -7.15
N ASN A 461 -26.52 -21.54 -5.86
CA ASN A 461 -25.58 -22.53 -5.37
C ASN A 461 -26.29 -23.73 -4.73
N ASP A 462 -27.36 -24.22 -5.37
CA ASP A 462 -28.05 -25.46 -4.98
C ASP A 462 -27.44 -26.73 -5.59
N THR A 463 -26.66 -26.61 -6.66
CA THR A 463 -25.97 -27.75 -7.27
C THR A 463 -24.76 -28.19 -6.45
N THR A 464 -24.46 -29.48 -6.46
CA THR A 464 -23.25 -30.06 -5.85
C THR A 464 -22.08 -29.98 -6.82
N GLY A 465 -20.89 -29.63 -6.32
CA GLY A 465 -19.69 -29.49 -7.14
C GLY A 465 -19.36 -28.02 -7.45
N GLU A 466 -18.18 -27.79 -8.01
CA GLU A 466 -17.66 -26.46 -8.33
C GLU A 466 -17.95 -26.03 -9.77
N GLU A 467 -18.39 -26.96 -10.61
CA GLU A 467 -18.56 -26.83 -12.04
C GLU A 467 -19.60 -25.77 -12.40
N ALA A 468 -20.71 -25.71 -11.67
CA ALA A 468 -21.73 -24.68 -11.88
C ALA A 468 -21.19 -23.28 -11.55
N ALA A 469 -20.42 -23.15 -10.47
CA ALA A 469 -19.79 -21.89 -10.08
C ALA A 469 -18.72 -21.46 -11.09
N LYS A 470 -17.91 -22.40 -11.60
CA LYS A 470 -16.92 -22.13 -12.66
C LYS A 470 -17.58 -21.68 -13.95
N ARG A 471 -18.60 -22.39 -14.43
CA ARG A 471 -19.36 -22.00 -15.64
C ARG A 471 -20.03 -20.64 -15.50
N PHE A 472 -20.56 -20.33 -14.32
CA PHE A 472 -21.08 -18.99 -14.02
C PHE A 472 -19.99 -17.92 -14.18
N ALA A 473 -18.80 -18.16 -13.62
CA ALA A 473 -17.71 -17.20 -13.75
C ALA A 473 -17.22 -17.06 -15.19
N GLU A 474 -17.07 -18.16 -15.92
CA GLU A 474 -16.70 -18.15 -17.35
C GLU A 474 -17.69 -17.34 -18.19
N HIS A 475 -18.99 -17.46 -17.92
CA HIS A 475 -20.02 -16.82 -18.74
C HIS A 475 -20.30 -15.37 -18.34
N TYR A 476 -20.22 -15.02 -17.05
CA TYR A 476 -20.65 -13.71 -16.57
C TYR A 476 -19.54 -12.84 -15.99
N LEU A 477 -18.45 -13.43 -15.49
CA LEU A 477 -17.36 -12.69 -14.85
C LEU A 477 -16.15 -12.51 -15.76
N LEU A 478 -15.80 -13.54 -16.54
CA LEU A 478 -14.68 -13.49 -17.47
C LEU A 478 -14.85 -12.46 -18.61
N PRO A 479 -16.05 -12.22 -19.16
CA PRO A 479 -16.24 -11.22 -20.21
C PRO A 479 -15.84 -9.79 -19.82
N PHE A 480 -15.72 -9.47 -18.52
CA PHE A 480 -15.19 -8.17 -18.07
C PHE A 480 -13.70 -7.96 -18.41
N PHE A 481 -12.98 -9.01 -18.80
CA PHE A 481 -11.58 -8.96 -19.25
C PHE A 481 -11.43 -9.18 -20.76
N HIS A 482 -12.54 -9.26 -21.49
CA HIS A 482 -12.49 -9.46 -22.94
C HIS A 482 -11.91 -8.22 -23.64
N GLU A 483 -11.07 -8.43 -24.67
CA GLU A 483 -10.42 -7.35 -25.43
C GLU A 483 -11.42 -6.35 -26.01
N ASP A 484 -12.63 -6.80 -26.35
CA ASP A 484 -13.70 -5.95 -26.86
C ASP A 484 -14.18 -4.91 -25.84
N LEU A 485 -14.23 -5.25 -24.55
CA LEU A 485 -14.62 -4.29 -23.52
C LEU A 485 -13.51 -3.25 -23.32
N GLN A 486 -12.26 -3.67 -23.39
CA GLN A 486 -11.10 -2.77 -23.36
C GLN A 486 -11.08 -1.84 -24.59
N ARG A 487 -11.42 -2.38 -25.77
CA ARG A 487 -11.57 -1.59 -26.99
C ARG A 487 -12.65 -0.51 -26.85
N LEU A 488 -13.81 -0.83 -26.24
CA LEU A 488 -14.83 0.18 -25.93
C LEU A 488 -14.34 1.22 -24.92
N ALA A 489 -13.64 0.80 -23.87
CA ALA A 489 -13.09 1.72 -22.87
C ALA A 489 -12.12 2.73 -23.51
N ASN A 490 -11.30 2.28 -24.47
CA ASN A 490 -10.37 3.12 -25.21
C ASN A 490 -11.05 4.11 -26.18
N MET A 491 -12.33 3.93 -26.50
CA MET A 491 -13.10 4.88 -27.32
C MET A 491 -13.67 6.04 -26.50
N VAL A 492 -13.63 5.98 -25.17
CA VAL A 492 -14.21 7.00 -24.29
C VAL A 492 -13.10 7.94 -23.81
N TRP A 493 -13.16 9.20 -24.21
CA TRP A 493 -12.17 10.18 -23.80
C TRP A 493 -12.49 10.80 -22.43
N PRO A 494 -11.52 10.87 -21.49
CA PRO A 494 -11.72 11.56 -20.22
C PRO A 494 -11.59 13.09 -20.40
N VAL A 495 -12.54 13.83 -19.83
CA VAL A 495 -12.57 15.29 -19.78
C VAL A 495 -12.43 15.72 -18.32
N ALA A 496 -11.29 16.31 -17.99
CA ALA A 496 -11.01 16.79 -16.63
C ALA A 496 -11.83 18.05 -16.29
N ASP A 497 -12.15 18.20 -15.00
CA ASP A 497 -12.81 19.38 -14.42
C ASP A 497 -14.18 19.72 -15.04
N PHE A 498 -14.89 18.71 -15.56
CA PHE A 498 -16.22 18.86 -16.15
C PHE A 498 -17.26 18.00 -15.43
N PRO A 499 -18.50 18.49 -15.22
CA PRO A 499 -18.96 19.87 -15.43
C PRO A 499 -18.42 20.84 -14.38
N ARG A 500 -17.67 20.36 -13.37
CA ARG A 500 -17.07 21.18 -12.31
C ARG A 500 -15.66 20.68 -11.97
N PRO A 501 -14.79 21.53 -11.39
CA PRO A 501 -13.45 21.14 -10.97
C PRO A 501 -13.44 19.92 -10.06
N GLY A 502 -12.50 19.00 -10.29
CA GLY A 502 -12.34 17.76 -9.53
C GLY A 502 -13.16 16.57 -10.01
N ILE A 503 -13.91 16.70 -11.12
CA ILE A 503 -14.64 15.60 -11.75
C ILE A 503 -13.93 15.19 -13.05
N GLU A 504 -13.63 13.91 -13.23
CA GLU A 504 -13.22 13.33 -14.51
C GLU A 504 -14.46 12.82 -15.23
N PHE A 505 -14.95 13.59 -16.20
CA PHE A 505 -16.13 13.23 -16.98
C PHE A 505 -15.74 12.31 -18.15
N ARG A 506 -16.56 11.29 -18.42
CA ARG A 506 -16.33 10.34 -19.51
C ARG A 506 -17.54 10.33 -20.43
N HIS A 507 -17.35 10.78 -21.67
CA HIS A 507 -18.44 10.95 -22.61
C HIS A 507 -18.69 9.65 -23.40
N VAL A 508 -19.58 8.80 -22.89
CA VAL A 508 -19.80 7.45 -23.44
C VAL A 508 -20.27 7.47 -24.90
N LEU A 509 -21.00 8.50 -25.32
CA LEU A 509 -21.49 8.69 -26.69
C LEU A 509 -20.39 8.69 -27.76
N ASP A 510 -19.13 8.94 -27.38
CA ASP A 510 -17.98 8.88 -28.28
C ASP A 510 -17.82 7.48 -28.91
N ILE A 511 -18.23 6.42 -28.19
CA ILE A 511 -18.24 5.05 -28.71
C ILE A 511 -19.05 4.97 -30.01
N ALA A 512 -20.21 5.63 -30.07
CA ALA A 512 -21.09 5.54 -31.24
C ALA A 512 -20.55 6.36 -32.44
N GLN A 513 -19.67 7.33 -32.19
CA GLN A 513 -19.03 8.14 -33.24
C GLN A 513 -17.84 7.41 -33.89
N GLN A 514 -17.30 6.39 -33.24
CA GLN A 514 -16.19 5.59 -33.74
C GLN A 514 -16.68 4.46 -34.67
N PRO A 515 -15.97 4.17 -35.78
CA PRO A 515 -16.31 3.07 -36.68
C PRO A 515 -16.44 1.72 -35.94
N GLY A 516 -17.60 1.09 -36.05
CA GLY A 516 -17.91 -0.20 -35.43
C GLY A 516 -18.20 -0.15 -33.92
N GLY A 517 -18.04 1.00 -33.25
CA GLY A 517 -18.24 1.11 -31.80
C GLY A 517 -19.68 0.87 -31.36
N LEU A 518 -20.67 1.40 -32.09
CA LEU A 518 -22.10 1.16 -31.80
C LEU A 518 -22.48 -0.32 -31.95
N ALA A 519 -22.00 -0.98 -33.02
CA ALA A 519 -22.26 -2.39 -33.26
C ALA A 519 -21.61 -3.28 -32.19
N LEU A 520 -20.38 -2.94 -31.77
CA LEU A 520 -19.66 -3.64 -30.72
C LEU A 520 -20.37 -3.47 -29.37
N CYS A 521 -20.70 -2.24 -28.99
CA CYS A 521 -21.37 -1.92 -27.73
C CYS A 521 -22.72 -2.65 -27.61
N THR A 522 -23.54 -2.62 -28.66
CA THR A 522 -24.84 -3.30 -28.67
C THR A 522 -24.73 -4.81 -28.67
N SER A 523 -23.72 -5.36 -29.35
CA SER A 523 -23.41 -6.80 -29.29
C SER A 523 -23.03 -7.21 -27.87
N LEU A 524 -22.16 -6.45 -27.20
CA LEU A 524 -21.79 -6.74 -25.81
C LEU A 524 -22.98 -6.56 -24.86
N LEU A 525 -23.80 -5.51 -25.00
CA LEU A 525 -25.03 -5.36 -24.20
C LEU A 525 -25.97 -6.56 -24.34
N GLN A 526 -26.12 -7.09 -25.56
CA GLN A 526 -26.90 -8.30 -25.81
C GLN A 526 -26.30 -9.53 -25.12
N THR A 527 -24.99 -9.74 -25.25
CA THR A 527 -24.29 -10.91 -24.71
C THR A 527 -24.16 -10.88 -23.18
N HIS A 528 -24.00 -9.69 -22.58
CA HIS A 528 -23.83 -9.54 -21.13
C HIS A 528 -25.16 -9.50 -20.37
N PHE A 529 -26.30 -9.44 -21.05
CA PHE A 529 -27.61 -9.55 -20.41
C PHE A 529 -27.76 -10.97 -19.84
N THR A 530 -27.95 -11.07 -18.53
CA THR A 530 -28.07 -12.35 -17.83
C THR A 530 -29.48 -12.91 -17.84
N GLY A 531 -30.45 -12.10 -18.27
CA GLY A 531 -31.83 -12.53 -18.43
C GLY A 531 -32.06 -13.23 -19.77
N ASP A 532 -33.28 -13.72 -19.93
CA ASP A 532 -33.74 -14.34 -21.16
C ASP A 532 -34.34 -13.25 -22.06
N TRP A 533 -33.74 -13.03 -23.23
CA TRP A 533 -34.24 -12.03 -24.20
C TRP A 533 -35.64 -12.36 -24.69
N ASP A 534 -36.05 -13.62 -24.69
CA ASP A 534 -37.40 -14.04 -25.08
C ASP A 534 -38.47 -13.60 -24.06
N LYS A 535 -38.05 -13.19 -22.85
CA LYS A 535 -38.92 -12.67 -21.79
C LYS A 535 -38.88 -11.14 -21.68
N VAL A 536 -38.20 -10.46 -22.59
CA VAL A 536 -38.08 -9.00 -22.58
C VAL A 536 -39.12 -8.42 -23.53
N ASP A 537 -40.10 -7.70 -22.99
CA ASP A 537 -41.16 -7.09 -23.79
C ASP A 537 -40.74 -5.78 -24.47
N ALA A 538 -39.79 -5.05 -23.87
CA ALA A 538 -39.31 -3.76 -24.39
C ALA A 538 -37.93 -3.38 -23.82
N VAL A 539 -37.21 -2.54 -24.57
CA VAL A 539 -36.02 -1.82 -24.07
C VAL A 539 -36.45 -0.41 -23.69
N ALA A 540 -36.26 -0.03 -22.43
CA ALA A 540 -36.54 1.33 -21.97
C ALA A 540 -35.28 2.19 -21.95
N CYS A 541 -35.40 3.46 -22.35
CA CYS A 541 -34.30 4.41 -22.34
C CYS A 541 -34.66 5.65 -21.52
N CYS A 542 -33.81 5.96 -20.54
CA CYS A 542 -33.83 7.22 -19.80
C CYS A 542 -32.81 8.18 -20.46
N GLU A 543 -33.24 9.41 -20.73
CA GLU A 543 -32.39 10.52 -21.24
C GLU A 543 -31.87 10.39 -22.69
N ALA A 544 -31.37 11.50 -23.21
CA ALA A 544 -30.98 11.62 -24.62
C ALA A 544 -29.75 10.78 -25.00
N GLY A 545 -28.80 10.60 -24.07
CA GLY A 545 -27.57 9.85 -24.34
C GLY A 545 -27.81 8.34 -24.51
N GLY A 546 -28.80 7.78 -23.81
CA GLY A 546 -29.15 6.36 -23.94
C GLY A 546 -29.81 6.02 -25.28
N LEU A 547 -30.43 7.01 -25.97
CA LEU A 547 -31.24 6.78 -27.17
C LEU A 547 -30.45 6.08 -28.28
N VAL A 548 -29.18 6.43 -28.43
CA VAL A 548 -28.31 5.88 -29.47
C VAL A 548 -28.08 4.38 -29.28
N TYR A 549 -27.77 3.96 -28.04
CA TYR A 549 -27.51 2.55 -27.73
C TYR A 549 -28.79 1.74 -27.59
N ALA A 550 -29.80 2.30 -26.92
CA ALA A 550 -31.07 1.63 -26.67
C ALA A 550 -31.81 1.34 -27.98
N SER A 551 -31.84 2.29 -28.92
CA SER A 551 -32.47 2.08 -30.23
C SER A 551 -31.78 0.97 -31.03
N ALA A 552 -30.45 0.97 -31.07
CA ALA A 552 -29.68 -0.05 -31.77
C ALA A 552 -29.80 -1.43 -31.11
N LEU A 553 -29.86 -1.50 -29.77
CA LEU A 553 -30.09 -2.74 -29.03
C LEU A 553 -31.51 -3.27 -29.27
N ALA A 554 -32.54 -2.42 -29.15
CA ALA A 554 -33.93 -2.76 -29.40
C ALA A 554 -34.14 -3.33 -30.80
N LEU A 555 -33.54 -2.71 -31.81
CA LEU A 555 -33.55 -3.20 -33.19
C LEU A 555 -32.89 -4.57 -33.32
N ARG A 556 -31.77 -4.78 -32.62
CA ARG A 556 -30.99 -6.02 -32.66
C ARG A 556 -31.71 -7.21 -32.02
N VAL A 557 -32.39 -6.97 -30.89
CA VAL A 557 -33.11 -8.02 -30.15
C VAL A 557 -34.56 -8.18 -30.62
N GLY A 558 -35.07 -7.27 -31.46
CA GLY A 558 -36.40 -7.36 -32.05
C GLY A 558 -37.54 -6.95 -31.12
N VAL A 559 -37.28 -6.07 -30.15
CA VAL A 559 -38.28 -5.61 -29.17
C VAL A 559 -38.54 -4.11 -29.28
N PRO A 560 -39.72 -3.61 -28.89
CA PRO A 560 -40.02 -2.19 -28.91
C PRO A 560 -39.08 -1.36 -28.01
N LEU A 561 -38.78 -0.14 -28.45
CA LEU A 561 -38.07 0.88 -27.66
C LEU A 561 -39.09 1.78 -26.95
N VAL A 562 -39.04 1.83 -25.62
CA VAL A 562 -39.84 2.73 -24.79
C VAL A 562 -38.99 3.92 -24.37
N LEU A 563 -39.48 5.13 -24.63
CA LEU A 563 -38.80 6.37 -24.28
C LEU A 563 -39.33 6.91 -22.95
N ILE A 564 -38.49 6.92 -21.92
CA ILE A 564 -38.82 7.51 -20.62
C ILE A 564 -38.41 8.99 -20.63
N ARG A 565 -39.34 9.86 -20.22
CA ARG A 565 -39.14 11.32 -20.20
C ARG A 565 -39.60 11.91 -18.87
N GLU A 566 -39.01 13.04 -18.49
CA GLU A 566 -39.50 13.83 -17.35
C GLU A 566 -40.96 14.24 -17.55
N ALA A 567 -41.75 14.14 -16.47
CA ALA A 567 -43.15 14.53 -16.46
C ALA A 567 -43.36 15.99 -16.90
N GLY A 568 -44.40 16.25 -17.69
CA GLY A 568 -44.80 17.60 -18.11
C GLY A 568 -44.22 18.12 -19.44
N LYS A 569 -43.33 17.38 -20.10
CA LYS A 569 -42.68 17.83 -21.37
C LYS A 569 -43.38 17.46 -22.69
N LEU A 570 -44.54 16.79 -22.68
CA LEU A 570 -45.51 16.73 -23.79
C LEU A 570 -46.83 16.08 -23.35
N ARG A 571 -47.98 16.69 -23.66
CA ARG A 571 -49.32 16.12 -23.38
C ARG A 571 -49.80 15.28 -24.55
N LEU A 572 -49.96 13.98 -24.35
CA LEU A 572 -50.90 13.13 -25.08
C LEU A 572 -51.41 12.06 -24.11
N TRP A 573 -52.71 11.76 -24.22
CA TRP A 573 -53.51 11.01 -23.26
C TRP A 573 -53.07 9.55 -23.13
N PHE A 574 -52.27 9.20 -22.12
CA PHE A 574 -52.02 7.80 -21.73
C PHE A 574 -51.89 7.69 -20.20
N SER A 575 -52.24 6.51 -19.66
CA SER A 575 -52.27 6.25 -18.22
C SER A 575 -50.87 6.33 -17.62
N ALA A 576 -50.71 7.21 -16.63
CA ALA A 576 -49.50 7.34 -15.85
C ALA A 576 -49.40 6.21 -14.80
N THR A 577 -48.30 5.47 -14.81
CA THR A 577 -47.82 4.72 -13.64
C THR A 577 -46.67 5.52 -13.02
N ASP A 578 -46.77 5.81 -11.72
CA ASP A 578 -45.79 6.62 -11.01
C ASP A 578 -44.57 5.79 -10.61
N PHE A 579 -43.37 6.20 -11.08
CA PHE A 579 -42.10 5.72 -10.56
C PHE A 579 -41.49 6.79 -9.64
N HIS A 580 -41.15 6.42 -8.40
CA HIS A 580 -40.41 7.27 -7.47
C HIS A 580 -38.92 6.96 -7.51
N ASP A 581 -38.13 7.98 -7.85
CA ASP A 581 -36.67 7.99 -7.68
C ASP A 581 -36.32 7.91 -6.17
N PRO A 582 -35.33 7.11 -5.74
CA PRO A 582 -34.80 7.11 -4.36
C PRO A 582 -34.37 8.49 -3.82
N SER A 583 -34.15 9.49 -4.67
CA SER A 583 -33.89 10.88 -4.25
C SER A 583 -35.15 11.67 -3.82
N GLY A 584 -36.35 11.17 -4.12
CA GLY A 584 -37.64 11.78 -3.79
C GLY A 584 -37.97 13.08 -4.53
N LYS A 585 -37.17 13.50 -5.52
CA LYS A 585 -37.29 14.83 -6.15
C LYS A 585 -38.04 14.86 -7.48
N HIS A 586 -38.20 13.72 -8.16
CA HIS A 586 -38.78 13.68 -9.50
C HIS A 586 -39.72 12.47 -9.68
N THR A 587 -40.89 12.71 -10.30
CA THR A 587 -41.84 11.68 -10.73
C THR A 587 -41.62 11.40 -12.22
N LEU A 588 -41.39 10.14 -12.58
CA LEU A 588 -41.23 9.69 -13.97
C LEU A 588 -42.51 8.97 -14.43
N HIS A 589 -42.89 9.17 -15.70
CA HIS A 589 -44.01 8.46 -16.32
C HIS A 589 -43.54 7.62 -17.50
N GLU A 590 -44.13 6.44 -17.62
CA GLU A 590 -43.96 5.52 -18.75
C GLU A 590 -44.92 5.90 -19.89
N SER A 591 -44.49 5.75 -21.14
CA SER A 591 -45.33 5.93 -22.33
C SER A 591 -45.48 4.58 -23.03
N THR A 592 -46.49 3.81 -22.66
CA THR A 592 -46.91 2.59 -23.36
C THR A 592 -48.07 2.88 -24.33
N ARG A 593 -48.11 2.17 -25.45
CA ARG A 593 -49.16 2.26 -26.47
C ARG A 593 -50.14 1.12 -26.34
#